data_AF-A0A3B1D729-F1
#
_entry.id   AF-A0A3B1D729-F1
#
_cell.length_a   1.000
_cell.length_b   1.000
_cell.length_c   1.000
_cell.angle_alpha   90.00
_cell.angle_beta   90.00
_cell.angle_gamma   90.00
#
_symmetry.space_group_name_H-M   'P 1'
#
loop_
_entity.id
_entity.type
_entity.pdbx_description
1 polymer ?
#
loop_
_entity_poly.entity_id
_entity_poly.type
_entity_poly.pdbx_seq_one_letter_code
_entity_poly.pdbx_strand_id
1 'polypeptide(L)'
;DFGLVVPHTPEFCKPGNRTGTAAYMAPELLRRKKTDQRLDIFSYAITCFEMYTQEFPWPGIQTMEASRQRINTPPRDIRELASGIHEKIAQTIMKGLETEPNDRWQSISEMLQQFINAETAIKKDSLKKENTSQKKTVKKKKKRTKKKESEETQTSDEDDVFDQFISEVTQEANDEERKAKSVRKKKTRKKKKKKSKRKRSTKGD
;
A
#
# COMPACT_ATOMS: atom_id res chain seq x y z
N ASP A 1 -11.05 -14.25 -24.90
CA ASP A 1 -12.23 -14.39 -25.75
C ASP A 1 -12.60 -13.00 -26.26
N PHE A 2 -12.68 -12.82 -27.58
CA PHE A 2 -13.03 -11.55 -28.23
C PHE A 2 -14.28 -11.68 -29.12
N GLY A 3 -15.05 -12.76 -29.01
CA GLY A 3 -16.19 -13.05 -29.89
C GLY A 3 -17.34 -12.04 -29.84
N LEU A 4 -17.38 -11.19 -28.81
CA LEU A 4 -18.39 -10.13 -28.62
C LEU A 4 -17.81 -8.70 -28.70
N VAL A 5 -16.56 -8.54 -29.15
CA VAL A 5 -15.94 -7.22 -29.26
C VAL A 5 -16.61 -6.41 -30.36
N VAL A 6 -16.85 -5.13 -30.06
CA VAL A 6 -17.34 -4.15 -31.03
C VAL A 6 -16.41 -2.93 -31.06
N PRO A 7 -16.23 -2.28 -32.23
CA PRO A 7 -15.46 -1.04 -32.33
C PRO A 7 -15.99 0.06 -31.40
N HIS A 8 -15.09 0.90 -30.87
CA HIS A 8 -15.51 2.09 -30.12
C HIS A 8 -15.83 3.25 -31.08
N THR A 9 -16.93 3.12 -31.83
CA THR A 9 -17.45 4.17 -32.70
C THR A 9 -18.89 4.52 -32.29
N PRO A 10 -19.39 5.73 -32.63
CA PRO A 10 -20.73 6.17 -32.23
C PRO A 10 -21.87 5.22 -32.58
N GLU A 11 -21.71 4.42 -33.64
CA GLU A 11 -22.68 3.40 -34.08
C GLU A 11 -22.83 2.26 -33.07
N PHE A 12 -21.72 1.75 -32.51
CA PHE A 12 -21.71 0.65 -31.54
C PHE A 12 -21.90 1.11 -30.09
N CYS A 13 -21.93 2.42 -29.85
CA CYS A 13 -22.27 3.01 -28.55
C CYS A 13 -23.78 3.18 -28.35
N LYS A 14 -24.60 2.95 -29.39
CA LYS A 14 -26.07 3.05 -29.33
C LYS A 14 -26.66 1.90 -28.50
N PRO A 15 -27.82 2.13 -27.84
CA PRO A 15 -28.60 1.08 -27.20
C PRO A 15 -28.81 -0.17 -28.05
N GLY A 16 -28.71 -1.36 -27.44
CA GLY A 16 -29.11 -2.63 -28.06
C GLY A 16 -28.04 -3.31 -28.94
N ASN A 17 -26.90 -2.67 -29.18
CA ASN A 17 -25.85 -3.20 -30.06
C ASN A 17 -24.80 -4.08 -29.33
N ARG A 18 -25.02 -4.39 -28.05
CA ARG A 18 -24.08 -5.17 -27.21
C ARG A 18 -24.83 -6.23 -26.43
N THR A 19 -24.24 -7.41 -26.34
CA THR A 19 -24.69 -8.54 -25.52
C THR A 19 -23.51 -9.05 -24.69
N GLY A 20 -23.78 -9.83 -23.66
CA GLY A 20 -22.75 -10.38 -22.79
C GLY A 20 -23.31 -11.30 -21.73
N THR A 21 -22.41 -11.87 -20.93
CA THR A 21 -22.78 -12.73 -19.81
C THR A 21 -23.46 -11.92 -18.71
N ALA A 22 -24.66 -12.35 -18.31
CA ALA A 22 -25.53 -11.71 -17.34
C ALA A 22 -24.83 -11.14 -16.12
N ALA A 23 -23.98 -11.97 -15.51
CA ALA A 23 -23.31 -11.65 -14.27
C ALA A 23 -22.41 -10.41 -14.40
N TYR A 24 -21.78 -10.20 -15.54
CA TYR A 24 -20.75 -9.16 -15.72
C TYR A 24 -21.26 -7.90 -16.44
N MET A 25 -22.50 -7.89 -16.93
CA MET A 25 -23.04 -6.76 -17.69
C MET A 25 -23.26 -5.51 -16.82
N ALA A 26 -22.86 -4.35 -17.36
CA ALA A 26 -23.08 -3.06 -16.71
C ALA A 26 -24.58 -2.65 -16.71
N PRO A 27 -25.07 -1.92 -15.69
CA PRO A 27 -26.47 -1.52 -15.57
C PRO A 27 -27.03 -0.77 -16.78
N GLU A 28 -26.22 0.09 -17.42
CA GLU A 28 -26.59 0.84 -18.62
C GLU A 28 -26.88 -0.08 -19.82
N LEU A 29 -26.23 -1.24 -19.90
CA LEU A 29 -26.46 -2.21 -20.95
C LEU A 29 -27.81 -2.91 -20.74
N LEU A 30 -28.13 -3.25 -19.49
CA LEU A 30 -29.43 -3.81 -19.10
C LEU A 30 -30.58 -2.82 -19.31
N ARG A 31 -30.33 -1.52 -19.07
CA ARG A 31 -31.27 -0.41 -19.29
C ARG A 31 -31.41 -0.02 -20.76
N ARG A 32 -30.63 -0.62 -21.67
CA ARG A 32 -30.54 -0.21 -23.09
C ARG A 32 -30.26 1.30 -23.22
N LYS A 33 -29.31 1.82 -22.44
CA LYS A 33 -28.81 3.19 -22.57
C LYS A 33 -27.59 3.22 -23.49
N LYS A 34 -27.13 4.43 -23.85
CA LYS A 34 -25.86 4.63 -24.56
C LYS A 34 -24.71 4.08 -23.71
N THR A 35 -23.78 3.39 -24.35
CA THR A 35 -22.65 2.72 -23.70
C THR A 35 -21.32 3.29 -24.18
N ASP A 36 -20.27 3.18 -23.36
CA ASP A 36 -18.88 3.54 -23.71
C ASP A 36 -17.90 2.56 -23.05
N GLN A 37 -16.59 2.82 -23.10
CA GLN A 37 -15.58 1.91 -22.52
C GLN A 37 -15.75 1.62 -21.02
N ARG A 38 -16.54 2.40 -20.27
CA ARG A 38 -16.70 2.24 -18.82
C ARG A 38 -17.54 1.02 -18.43
N LEU A 39 -18.21 0.37 -19.38
CA LEU A 39 -18.84 -0.93 -19.14
C LEU A 39 -17.79 -2.03 -18.89
N ASP A 40 -16.62 -1.94 -19.52
CA ASP A 40 -15.52 -2.90 -19.31
C ASP A 40 -14.86 -2.70 -17.93
N ILE A 41 -14.88 -1.47 -17.40
CA ILE A 41 -14.45 -1.18 -16.04
C ILE A 41 -15.38 -1.84 -15.03
N PHE A 42 -16.69 -1.78 -15.27
CA PHE A 42 -17.68 -2.40 -14.40
C PHE A 42 -17.57 -3.93 -14.41
N SER A 43 -17.46 -4.55 -15.58
CA SER A 43 -17.27 -6.00 -15.69
C SER A 43 -15.96 -6.45 -15.02
N TYR A 44 -14.88 -5.69 -15.20
CA TYR A 44 -13.61 -5.95 -14.52
C TYR A 44 -13.73 -5.85 -12.99
N ALA A 45 -14.46 -4.86 -12.47
CA ALA A 45 -14.69 -4.72 -11.04
C ALA A 45 -15.47 -5.90 -10.45
N ILE A 46 -16.45 -6.46 -11.20
CA ILE A 46 -17.15 -7.70 -10.81
C ILE A 46 -16.16 -8.87 -10.75
N THR A 47 -15.31 -9.03 -11.77
CA THR A 47 -14.29 -10.08 -11.78
C THR A 47 -13.35 -9.95 -10.58
N CYS A 48 -12.90 -8.74 -10.25
CA CYS A 48 -12.10 -8.50 -9.05
C CYS A 48 -12.84 -8.88 -7.78
N PHE A 49 -14.11 -8.48 -7.64
CA PHE A 49 -14.94 -8.82 -6.50
C PHE A 49 -15.06 -10.34 -6.33
N GLU A 50 -15.37 -11.04 -7.41
CA GLU A 50 -15.50 -12.50 -7.44
C GLU A 50 -14.19 -13.19 -7.08
N MET A 51 -13.05 -12.73 -7.60
CA MET A 51 -11.74 -13.30 -7.23
C MET A 51 -11.45 -13.20 -5.73
N TYR A 52 -11.85 -12.11 -5.08
CA TYR A 52 -11.62 -11.89 -3.65
C TYR A 52 -12.61 -12.64 -2.74
N THR A 53 -13.84 -12.82 -3.20
CA THR A 53 -14.94 -13.28 -2.34
C THR A 53 -15.47 -14.66 -2.72
N GLN A 54 -15.14 -15.16 -3.91
CA GLN A 54 -15.76 -16.31 -4.56
C GLN A 54 -17.29 -16.16 -4.72
N GLU A 55 -17.80 -14.94 -4.60
CA GLU A 55 -19.21 -14.58 -4.72
C GLU A 55 -19.39 -13.38 -5.64
N PHE A 56 -20.63 -13.16 -6.10
CA PHE A 56 -20.98 -11.94 -6.83
C PHE A 56 -21.38 -10.80 -5.87
N PRO A 57 -21.21 -9.52 -6.29
CA PRO A 57 -21.58 -8.38 -5.46
C PRO A 57 -23.07 -8.34 -5.11
N TRP A 58 -23.91 -8.91 -5.97
CA TRP A 58 -25.33 -9.13 -5.72
C TRP A 58 -25.63 -10.64 -5.78
N PRO A 59 -26.52 -11.14 -4.92
CA PRO A 59 -26.90 -12.55 -4.93
C PRO A 59 -27.73 -12.90 -6.18
N GLY A 60 -27.53 -14.09 -6.73
CA GLY A 60 -28.38 -14.66 -7.78
C GLY A 60 -28.26 -14.06 -9.19
N ILE A 61 -27.31 -13.15 -9.46
CA ILE A 61 -27.25 -12.38 -10.72
C ILE A 61 -26.93 -13.13 -12.02
N GLN A 62 -26.76 -14.46 -11.95
CA GLN A 62 -26.32 -15.26 -13.08
C GLN A 62 -27.39 -15.32 -14.19
N THR A 63 -28.66 -15.06 -13.88
CA THR A 63 -29.74 -15.01 -14.86
C THR A 63 -29.98 -13.57 -15.34
N MET A 64 -30.50 -13.42 -16.56
CA MET A 64 -30.93 -12.12 -17.09
C MET A 64 -31.91 -11.39 -16.18
N GLU A 65 -32.90 -12.11 -15.67
CA GLU A 65 -33.92 -11.55 -14.80
C GLU A 65 -33.33 -11.05 -13.47
N ALA A 66 -32.50 -11.87 -12.81
CA ALA A 66 -31.86 -11.49 -11.56
C ALA A 66 -30.83 -10.36 -11.74
N SER A 67 -30.14 -10.31 -12.89
CA SER A 67 -29.18 -9.23 -13.18
C SER A 67 -29.81 -7.84 -13.13
N ARG A 68 -31.14 -7.72 -13.36
CA ARG A 68 -31.87 -6.44 -13.25
C ARG A 68 -31.89 -5.89 -11.83
N GLN A 69 -31.72 -6.71 -10.80
CA GLN A 69 -31.67 -6.25 -9.41
C GLN A 69 -30.57 -5.21 -9.17
N ARG A 70 -29.42 -5.34 -9.87
CA ARG A 70 -28.29 -4.40 -9.77
C ARG A 70 -28.63 -2.98 -10.23
N ILE A 71 -29.72 -2.81 -10.99
CA ILE A 71 -30.14 -1.52 -11.52
C ILE A 71 -30.56 -0.56 -10.40
N ASN A 72 -31.14 -1.10 -9.32
CA ASN A 72 -31.75 -0.34 -8.23
C ASN A 72 -31.13 -0.64 -6.86
N THR A 73 -30.25 -1.64 -6.78
CA THR A 73 -29.69 -2.10 -5.52
C THR A 73 -28.18 -1.86 -5.53
N PRO A 74 -27.59 -1.23 -4.51
CA PRO A 74 -26.13 -1.12 -4.41
C PRO A 74 -25.49 -2.51 -4.26
N PRO A 75 -24.23 -2.69 -4.68
CA PRO A 75 -23.48 -3.92 -4.44
C PRO A 75 -23.25 -4.11 -2.94
N ARG A 76 -23.16 -5.37 -2.48
CA ARG A 76 -22.64 -5.67 -1.14
C ARG A 76 -21.22 -5.16 -1.01
N ASP A 77 -20.85 -4.66 0.17
CA ASP A 77 -19.49 -4.24 0.41
C ASP A 77 -18.55 -5.45 0.40
N ILE A 78 -17.51 -5.40 -0.42
CA ILE A 78 -16.52 -6.49 -0.53
C ILE A 78 -15.86 -6.81 0.83
N ARG A 79 -15.80 -5.85 1.75
CA ARG A 79 -15.22 -6.01 3.08
C ARG A 79 -16.07 -6.87 4.01
N GLU A 80 -17.37 -7.01 3.73
CA GLU A 80 -18.25 -7.92 4.48
C GLU A 80 -17.91 -9.38 4.20
N LEU A 81 -17.45 -9.69 3.00
CA LEU A 81 -17.11 -11.05 2.56
C LEU A 81 -15.60 -11.35 2.66
N ALA A 82 -14.75 -10.35 2.41
CA ALA A 82 -13.29 -10.47 2.44
C ALA A 82 -12.67 -9.56 3.51
N SER A 83 -12.85 -9.89 4.79
CA SER A 83 -12.40 -9.07 5.93
C SER A 83 -10.88 -8.78 5.98
N GLY A 84 -10.06 -9.59 5.30
CA GLY A 84 -8.61 -9.39 5.17
C GLY A 84 -8.19 -8.44 4.06
N ILE A 85 -9.12 -7.94 3.24
CA ILE A 85 -8.79 -7.06 2.11
C ILE A 85 -8.28 -5.71 2.61
N HIS A 86 -7.26 -5.17 1.94
CA HIS A 86 -6.78 -3.83 2.25
C HIS A 86 -7.79 -2.77 1.80
N GLU A 87 -8.08 -1.80 2.66
CA GLU A 87 -9.09 -0.75 2.46
C GLU A 87 -9.01 -0.07 1.08
N LYS A 88 -7.82 0.32 0.63
CA LYS A 88 -7.64 0.95 -0.68
C LYS A 88 -8.01 0.05 -1.86
N ILE A 89 -7.78 -1.26 -1.75
CA ILE A 89 -8.17 -2.22 -2.79
C ILE A 89 -9.69 -2.33 -2.82
N ALA A 90 -10.32 -2.48 -1.64
CA ALA A 90 -11.77 -2.51 -1.52
C ALA A 90 -12.42 -1.27 -2.14
N GLN A 91 -11.98 -0.07 -1.74
CA GLN A 91 -12.48 1.19 -2.30
C GLN A 91 -12.33 1.26 -3.82
N THR A 92 -11.20 0.78 -4.36
CA THR A 92 -10.94 0.79 -5.81
C THR A 92 -11.92 -0.12 -6.55
N ILE A 93 -12.17 -1.33 -6.04
CA ILE A 93 -13.13 -2.27 -6.63
C ILE A 93 -14.55 -1.72 -6.50
N MET A 94 -14.94 -1.26 -5.31
CA MET A 94 -16.30 -0.76 -5.05
C MET A 94 -16.64 0.46 -5.92
N LYS A 95 -15.70 1.39 -6.13
CA LYS A 95 -15.92 2.51 -7.07
C LYS A 95 -16.08 2.03 -8.52
N GLY A 96 -15.44 0.92 -8.91
CA GLY A 96 -15.67 0.32 -10.23
C GLY A 96 -17.08 -0.27 -10.40
N LEU A 97 -17.75 -0.62 -9.29
CA LEU A 97 -19.09 -1.18 -9.24
C LEU A 97 -20.21 -0.13 -9.13
N GLU A 98 -19.89 1.17 -9.22
CA GLU A 98 -20.91 2.22 -9.20
C GLU A 98 -21.93 2.03 -10.32
N THR A 99 -23.20 2.29 -10.03
CA THR A 99 -24.27 1.98 -10.99
C THR A 99 -24.27 2.97 -12.16
N GLU A 100 -23.96 4.23 -11.91
CA GLU A 100 -23.87 5.26 -12.94
C GLU A 100 -22.43 5.36 -13.51
N PRO A 101 -22.25 5.34 -14.84
CA PRO A 101 -20.91 5.40 -15.45
C PRO A 101 -20.06 6.61 -15.06
N ASN A 102 -20.70 7.73 -14.72
CA ASN A 102 -20.01 8.96 -14.32
C ASN A 102 -19.39 8.89 -12.92
N ASP A 103 -19.91 8.02 -12.06
CA ASP A 103 -19.41 7.85 -10.69
C ASP A 103 -18.28 6.80 -10.61
N ARG A 104 -18.13 5.99 -11.67
CA ARG A 104 -17.03 5.03 -11.84
C ARG A 104 -15.69 5.70 -12.15
N TRP A 105 -14.66 4.88 -12.24
CA TRP A 105 -13.40 5.26 -12.89
C TRP A 105 -13.64 5.63 -14.35
N GLN A 106 -13.06 6.74 -14.80
CA GLN A 106 -13.27 7.23 -16.17
C GLN A 106 -12.37 6.53 -17.18
N SER A 107 -11.30 5.88 -16.72
CA SER A 107 -10.46 5.01 -17.52
C SER A 107 -9.91 3.84 -16.70
N ILE A 108 -9.60 2.73 -17.38
CA ILE A 108 -8.94 1.60 -16.74
C ILE A 108 -7.56 1.96 -16.19
N SER A 109 -6.86 2.89 -16.85
CA SER A 109 -5.57 3.42 -16.40
C SER A 109 -5.68 4.13 -15.04
N GLU A 110 -6.76 4.88 -14.83
CA GLU A 110 -7.04 5.55 -13.55
C GLU A 110 -7.25 4.52 -12.43
N MET A 111 -8.05 3.48 -12.70
CA MET A 111 -8.29 2.38 -11.76
C MET A 111 -6.99 1.63 -11.44
N LEU A 112 -6.19 1.31 -12.45
CA LEU A 112 -4.90 0.63 -12.29
C LEU A 112 -3.93 1.41 -11.39
N GLN A 113 -3.86 2.74 -11.55
CA GLN A 113 -3.03 3.58 -10.69
C GLN A 113 -3.42 3.46 -9.21
N GLN A 114 -4.71 3.30 -8.90
CA GLN A 114 -5.14 3.10 -7.52
C GLN A 114 -4.72 1.74 -6.97
N PHE A 115 -4.74 0.67 -7.77
CA PHE A 115 -4.20 -0.61 -7.34
C PHE A 115 -2.69 -0.56 -7.07
N ILE A 116 -1.91 0.11 -7.91
CA ILE A 116 -0.46 0.30 -7.69
C ILE A 116 -0.21 1.09 -6.40
N ASN A 117 -1.00 2.14 -6.17
CA ASN A 117 -0.91 2.93 -4.95
C ASN A 117 -1.29 2.12 -3.69
N ALA A 118 -2.27 1.23 -3.81
CA ALA A 118 -2.67 0.31 -2.74
C ALA A 118 -1.56 -0.70 -2.44
N GLU A 119 -0.98 -1.33 -3.46
CA GLU A 119 0.14 -2.26 -3.33
C GLU A 119 1.34 -1.60 -2.62
N THR A 120 1.68 -0.39 -3.04
CA THR A 120 2.75 0.40 -2.42
C THR A 120 2.47 0.72 -0.95
N ALA A 121 1.20 1.00 -0.60
CA ALA A 121 0.81 1.23 0.78
C ALA A 121 0.93 -0.04 1.63
N ILE A 122 0.47 -1.18 1.12
CA ILE A 122 0.60 -2.49 1.77
C ILE A 122 2.06 -2.81 2.09
N LYS A 123 2.96 -2.66 1.10
CA LYS A 123 4.41 -2.88 1.30
C LYS A 123 4.99 -1.99 2.41
N LYS A 124 4.59 -0.71 2.44
CA LYS A 124 5.04 0.24 3.49
C LYS A 124 4.53 -0.14 4.87
N ASP A 125 3.30 -0.63 4.98
CA ASP A 125 2.70 -1.02 6.25
C ASP A 125 3.32 -2.29 6.82
N SER A 126 3.65 -3.26 5.96
CA SER A 126 4.43 -4.45 6.34
C SER A 126 5.81 -4.06 6.91
N LEU A 127 6.55 -3.18 6.21
CA LEU A 127 7.86 -2.69 6.66
C LEU A 127 7.81 -1.92 7.99
N LYS A 128 6.73 -1.18 8.26
CA LYS A 128 6.53 -0.48 9.55
C LYS A 128 6.27 -1.46 10.70
N LYS A 129 5.46 -2.50 10.46
CA LYS A 129 5.13 -3.51 11.48
C LYS A 129 6.38 -4.27 11.94
N GLU A 130 7.27 -4.64 11.02
CA GLU A 130 8.55 -5.30 11.34
C GLU A 130 9.48 -4.41 12.18
N ASN A 131 9.67 -3.15 11.77
CA ASN A 131 10.52 -2.20 12.49
C ASN A 131 9.98 -1.83 13.89
N THR A 132 8.67 -1.90 14.09
CA THR A 132 8.02 -1.61 15.39
C THR A 132 8.16 -2.81 16.34
N SER A 133 8.08 -4.04 15.84
CA SER A 133 8.32 -5.26 16.61
C SER A 133 9.77 -5.36 17.10
N GLN A 134 10.75 -4.98 16.27
CA GLN A 134 12.17 -4.92 16.68
C GLN A 134 12.45 -3.83 17.72
N LYS A 135 11.80 -2.66 17.63
CA LYS A 135 11.91 -1.62 18.68
C LYS A 135 11.25 -2.02 20.00
N LYS A 136 10.16 -2.80 19.97
CA LYS A 136 9.51 -3.33 21.18
C LYS A 136 10.34 -4.41 21.87
N THR A 137 11.01 -5.31 21.15
CA THR A 137 11.91 -6.31 21.74
C THR A 137 13.15 -5.67 22.36
N VAL A 138 13.75 -4.65 21.73
CA VAL A 138 14.87 -3.89 22.30
C VAL A 138 14.45 -3.09 23.54
N LYS A 139 13.26 -2.46 23.55
CA LYS A 139 12.73 -1.79 24.75
C LYS A 139 12.37 -2.76 25.87
N LYS A 140 11.85 -3.97 25.57
CA LYS A 140 11.54 -4.99 26.57
C LYS A 140 12.81 -5.59 27.19
N LYS A 141 13.92 -5.70 26.42
CA LYS A 141 15.25 -6.04 26.96
C LYS A 141 15.79 -4.93 27.88
N LYS A 142 15.71 -3.66 27.48
CA LYS A 142 16.11 -2.50 28.31
C LYS A 142 15.28 -2.31 29.59
N LYS A 143 14.00 -2.70 29.58
CA LYS A 143 13.11 -2.62 30.75
C LYS A 143 13.32 -3.80 31.72
N ARG A 144 13.82 -4.94 31.24
CA ARG A 144 14.21 -6.09 32.07
C ARG A 144 15.54 -5.89 32.80
N THR A 145 16.51 -5.19 32.19
CA THR A 145 17.75 -4.80 32.89
C THR A 145 17.48 -3.74 33.96
N LYS A 146 16.61 -2.76 33.70
CA LYS A 146 16.25 -1.73 34.71
C LYS A 146 15.40 -2.21 35.89
N LYS A 147 14.78 -3.39 35.83
CA LYS A 147 14.02 -3.98 36.94
C LYS A 147 14.89 -4.85 37.85
N LYS A 148 16.07 -5.29 37.37
CA LYS A 148 17.03 -6.04 38.20
C LYS A 148 17.87 -5.12 39.11
N GLU A 149 17.98 -3.83 38.80
CA GLU A 149 18.70 -2.84 39.62
C GLU A 149 17.89 -2.27 40.79
N SER A 150 16.62 -2.65 40.97
CA SER A 150 15.75 -2.08 42.02
C SER A 150 15.28 -3.06 43.10
N GLU A 151 15.81 -4.29 43.15
CA GLU A 151 15.38 -5.31 44.11
C GLU A 151 16.50 -5.96 44.94
N GLU A 152 17.77 -5.56 44.82
CA GLU A 152 18.82 -6.00 45.75
C GLU A 152 19.47 -4.78 46.42
N THR A 153 19.03 -4.50 47.64
CA THR A 153 19.80 -3.75 48.63
C THR A 153 19.96 -4.67 49.83
N GLN A 154 21.22 -4.80 50.29
CA GLN A 154 21.76 -5.66 51.36
C GLN A 154 22.14 -7.07 50.84
N THR A 155 23.43 -7.45 50.75
CA THR A 155 24.48 -7.36 51.79
C THR A 155 25.93 -7.38 51.22
N SER A 156 26.80 -6.57 51.83
CA SER A 156 28.26 -6.71 52.07
C SER A 156 29.23 -7.13 50.94
N ASP A 157 30.08 -6.17 50.57
CA ASP A 157 31.55 -6.25 50.41
C ASP A 157 32.18 -7.15 49.33
N GLU A 158 31.85 -7.01 48.04
CA GLU A 158 32.70 -7.53 46.92
C GLU A 158 32.55 -6.76 45.56
N ASP A 159 32.00 -5.54 45.52
CA ASP A 159 31.61 -4.89 44.23
C ASP A 159 32.56 -3.80 43.67
N ASP A 160 33.67 -3.47 44.33
CA ASP A 160 34.55 -2.36 43.86
C ASP A 160 35.36 -2.70 42.60
N VAL A 161 35.51 -3.98 42.25
CA VAL A 161 36.34 -4.39 41.09
C VAL A 161 35.55 -4.34 39.77
N PHE A 162 34.23 -4.54 39.83
CA PHE A 162 33.40 -4.65 38.61
C PHE A 162 33.01 -3.29 38.05
N ASP A 163 32.74 -2.30 38.93
CA ASP A 163 32.38 -0.94 38.49
C ASP A 163 33.58 -0.21 37.86
N GLN A 164 34.79 -0.50 38.33
CA GLN A 164 36.01 0.03 37.75
C GLN A 164 36.23 -0.51 36.32
N PHE A 165 35.98 -1.80 36.09
CA PHE A 165 36.07 -2.45 34.77
C PHE A 165 35.04 -1.88 33.76
N ILE A 166 33.80 -1.64 34.20
CA ILE A 166 32.76 -1.07 33.33
C ILE A 166 33.06 0.41 33.01
N SER A 167 33.62 1.17 33.95
CA SER A 167 34.03 2.56 33.69
C SER A 167 35.17 2.66 32.66
N GLU A 168 36.11 1.72 32.68
CA GLU A 168 37.26 1.68 31.77
C GLU A 168 36.85 1.28 30.35
N VAL A 169 36.01 0.24 30.22
CA VAL A 169 35.49 -0.24 28.92
C VAL A 169 34.55 0.79 28.27
N THR A 170 33.83 1.59 29.07
CA THR A 170 32.92 2.63 28.53
C THR A 170 33.64 3.93 28.14
N GLN A 171 34.83 4.21 28.69
CA GLN A 171 35.67 5.31 28.22
C GLN A 171 36.35 4.98 26.88
N GLU A 172 36.85 3.76 26.69
CA GLU A 172 37.48 3.34 25.42
C GLU A 172 36.50 3.40 24.24
N ALA A 173 35.26 2.94 24.43
CA ALA A 173 34.24 2.95 23.37
C ALA A 173 33.80 4.38 22.98
N ASN A 174 33.78 5.33 23.92
CA ASN A 174 33.38 6.71 23.64
C ASN A 174 34.48 7.52 22.93
N ASP A 175 35.75 7.22 23.21
CA ASP A 175 36.88 7.89 22.57
C ASP A 175 37.11 7.41 21.14
N GLU A 176 36.86 6.13 20.84
CA GLU A 176 36.85 5.63 19.46
C GLU A 176 35.74 6.28 18.63
N GLU A 177 34.54 6.44 19.19
CA GLU A 177 33.42 7.06 18.48
C GLU A 177 33.67 8.56 18.20
N ARG A 178 34.30 9.27 19.16
CA ARG A 178 34.72 10.67 18.99
C ARG A 178 35.81 10.81 17.92
N LYS A 179 36.80 9.91 17.90
CA LYS A 179 37.85 9.87 16.87
C LYS A 179 37.27 9.56 15.49
N ALA A 180 36.36 8.60 15.38
CA ALA A 180 35.70 8.24 14.12
C ALA A 180 34.84 9.39 13.54
N LYS A 181 34.09 10.11 14.39
CA LYS A 181 33.29 11.28 13.99
C LYS A 181 34.17 12.47 13.56
N SER A 182 35.30 12.68 14.22
CA SER A 182 36.30 13.70 13.88
C SER A 182 36.95 13.48 12.49
N VAL A 183 37.36 12.23 12.20
CA VAL A 183 37.98 11.86 10.92
C VAL A 183 37.00 12.00 9.76
N ARG A 184 35.73 11.61 9.95
CA ARG A 184 34.66 11.72 8.93
C ARG A 184 34.38 13.19 8.58
N LYS A 185 34.37 14.09 9.57
CA LYS A 185 34.14 15.54 9.40
C LYS A 185 35.30 16.26 8.69
N LYS A 186 36.56 15.82 8.90
CA LYS A 186 37.73 16.33 8.17
C LYS A 186 37.74 15.88 6.70
N LYS A 187 37.39 14.62 6.41
CA LYS A 187 37.30 14.10 5.02
C LYS A 187 36.23 14.82 4.19
N THR A 188 35.07 15.15 4.78
CA THR A 188 34.00 15.89 4.09
C THR A 188 34.37 17.35 3.80
N ARG A 189 35.11 18.02 4.71
CA ARG A 189 35.59 19.40 4.48
C ARG A 189 36.69 19.48 3.40
N LYS A 190 37.61 18.50 3.34
CA LYS A 190 38.67 18.45 2.32
C LYS A 190 38.10 18.19 0.91
N LYS A 191 37.05 17.37 0.80
CA LYS A 191 36.33 17.09 -0.47
C LYS A 191 35.57 18.32 -1.00
N LYS A 192 34.98 19.14 -0.12
CA LYS A 192 34.32 20.41 -0.48
C LYS A 192 35.33 21.48 -0.96
N LYS A 193 36.50 21.62 -0.30
CA LYS A 193 37.55 22.57 -0.74
C LYS A 193 38.20 22.18 -2.09
N LYS A 194 38.41 20.88 -2.38
CA LYS A 194 38.91 20.43 -3.69
C LYS A 194 37.91 20.70 -4.83
N LYS A 195 36.60 20.55 -4.59
CA LYS A 195 35.56 20.89 -5.59
C LYS A 195 35.45 22.39 -5.88
N SER A 196 35.69 23.27 -4.90
CA SER A 196 35.62 24.73 -5.13
C SER A 196 36.87 25.29 -5.84
N LYS A 197 38.06 24.70 -5.63
CA LYS A 197 39.28 25.09 -6.37
C LYS A 197 39.22 24.69 -7.85
N ARG A 198 38.71 23.49 -8.18
CA ARG A 198 38.54 23.03 -9.58
C ARG A 198 37.53 23.84 -10.39
N LYS A 199 36.55 24.50 -9.75
CA LYS A 199 35.57 25.38 -10.42
C LYS A 199 36.11 26.79 -10.73
N ARG A 200 37.23 27.19 -10.14
CA ARG A 200 37.85 28.52 -10.36
C ARG A 200 38.95 28.48 -11.43
N SER A 201 39.51 27.31 -11.77
CA SER A 201 40.56 27.18 -12.79
C SER A 201 40.06 26.87 -14.21
N THR A 202 38.74 26.82 -14.43
CA THR A 202 38.13 26.55 -15.76
C THR A 202 37.32 27.75 -16.26
N LYS A 203 37.64 28.95 -15.79
CA LYS A 203 36.91 30.19 -16.11
C LYS A 203 37.85 31.37 -16.45
N GLY A 204 39.09 31.04 -16.79
CA GLY A 204 40.15 31.97 -17.18
C GLY A 204 41.05 31.28 -18.18
N ASP A 205 40.50 31.08 -19.38
CA ASP A 205 41.14 31.08 -20.70
C ASP A 205 39.99 31.30 -21.71
#